data_AF-M2QRA1-F1
#
_entry.id   AF-M2QRA1-F1
#
_cell.length_a   1.000
_cell.length_b   1.000
_cell.length_c   1.000
_cell.angle_alpha   90.00
_cell.angle_beta   90.00
_cell.angle_gamma   90.00
#
_symmetry.space_group_name_H-M   'P 1'
#
loop_
_entity.id
_entity.type
_entity.pdbx_description
1 polymer ?
#
loop_
_entity_poly.entity_id
_entity_poly.type
_entity_poly.pdbx_seq_one_letter_code
_entity_poly.pdbx_strand_id
1 'polypeptide(L)'
;MARHMGCWRHSRRASPGVYCGDLGLITSPGGRMGRLSGRLFVGCTTALICFISYSPQIFVVWPWYGSELSTELLSLIIPFNILVGMLLWNYCLSVVTDPGRIPPSWEPDLQDQDGYEVKRLTSEPRYCRTCESYKPPRAHHCWQCKRCVLRMGHHCSCINNCIGHFNYGHFIRFLFYVDLACVYHFAMLTRRVYVATHGRHRVRAPRCRSVVVDSDTCQDFLSGKELVFVVLNYVTCIPVLLVVGGLSLYHFRDLLNNTTTIERWEKNQVAILIRHGRIREVKFPYNLGMKRNIMSVLGNNPLYWCWPAVPPGTGLKYQIVVADDPDEFLLHLLHTARDRSGVDDESRSRVFSAHSNRRHGYRDNVGAPVQWGAGWSRQPTLVGGGDSAPMPAEWLNMVSMSSRA
;
A
#
# COMPACT_ATOMS: atom_id res chain seq x y z
N MET A 1 58.34 38.23 -21.19
CA MET A 1 57.02 38.81 -21.54
C MET A 1 56.06 37.63 -21.73
N ALA A 2 55.36 37.23 -20.67
CA ALA A 2 53.98 37.65 -20.37
C ALA A 2 52.93 36.95 -21.27
N ARG A 3 52.18 35.98 -20.70
CA ARG A 3 50.70 36.05 -20.44
C ARG A 3 49.87 35.52 -21.63
N HIS A 4 48.72 34.84 -21.54
CA HIS A 4 47.89 34.19 -20.52
C HIS A 4 46.69 33.57 -21.28
N MET A 5 46.07 32.49 -20.73
CA MET A 5 44.64 32.07 -20.91
C MET A 5 44.25 31.44 -22.27
N GLY A 6 43.36 30.44 -22.37
CA GLY A 6 42.47 29.85 -21.38
C GLY A 6 41.71 28.64 -21.95
N CYS A 7 41.24 27.81 -21.02
CA CYS A 7 40.46 26.59 -21.20
C CYS A 7 38.99 26.91 -21.53
N TRP A 8 38.42 26.33 -22.59
CA TRP A 8 36.97 26.18 -22.77
C TRP A 8 36.67 24.86 -23.51
N ARG A 9 36.32 23.82 -22.74
CA ARG A 9 35.84 22.53 -23.26
C ARG A 9 34.32 22.64 -23.44
N HIS A 10 33.85 22.73 -24.67
CA HIS A 10 32.42 22.82 -24.98
C HIS A 10 31.70 21.49 -24.78
N SER A 11 30.72 21.54 -23.88
CA SER A 11 29.55 20.68 -23.74
C SER A 11 28.91 20.32 -25.10
N ARG A 12 28.64 19.02 -25.31
CA ARG A 12 27.57 18.55 -26.20
C ARG A 12 26.67 17.55 -25.44
N ARG A 13 25.56 18.11 -24.95
CA ARG A 13 24.19 17.57 -24.91
C ARG A 13 24.07 16.03 -25.03
N ALA A 14 23.81 15.39 -23.90
CA ALA A 14 23.15 14.09 -23.87
C ALA A 14 21.65 14.29 -24.06
N SER A 15 21.13 13.88 -25.21
CA SER A 15 19.69 13.67 -25.43
C SER A 15 19.22 12.45 -24.62
N PRO A 16 17.97 12.42 -24.11
CA PRO A 16 17.48 11.27 -23.37
C PRO A 16 17.16 10.14 -24.35
N GLY A 17 18.09 9.19 -24.46
CA GLY A 17 17.84 7.91 -25.10
C GLY A 17 16.81 7.13 -24.29
N VAL A 18 15.67 6.88 -24.94
CA VAL A 18 14.72 5.85 -24.55
C VAL A 18 15.50 4.54 -24.49
N TYR A 19 15.75 4.02 -23.28
CA TYR A 19 16.26 2.66 -23.10
C TYR A 19 15.15 1.69 -23.50
N CYS A 20 15.04 1.44 -24.80
CA CYS A 20 14.41 0.25 -25.34
C CYS A 20 15.44 -0.88 -25.20
N GLY A 21 15.57 -1.41 -23.98
CA GLY A 21 16.39 -2.58 -23.68
C GLY A 21 15.45 -3.72 -23.29
N ASP A 22 15.37 -4.71 -24.18
CA ASP A 22 14.86 -6.07 -23.99
C ASP A 22 13.57 -6.24 -23.17
N LEU A 23 12.51 -6.70 -23.85
CA LEU A 23 11.33 -7.38 -23.29
C LEU A 23 11.66 -8.71 -22.56
N GLY A 24 12.88 -8.87 -22.07
CA GLY A 24 13.26 -9.89 -21.11
C GLY A 24 12.77 -9.44 -19.74
N LEU A 25 11.68 -10.07 -19.26
CA LEU A 25 11.23 -10.05 -17.86
C LEU A 25 12.38 -9.70 -16.91
N ILE A 26 12.37 -8.49 -16.34
CA ILE A 26 13.42 -7.99 -15.45
C ILE A 26 13.48 -8.92 -14.24
N THR A 27 14.32 -9.95 -14.32
CA THR A 27 14.47 -10.90 -13.23
C THR A 27 15.31 -10.27 -12.14
N SER A 28 14.74 -10.18 -10.94
CA SER A 28 15.51 -9.94 -9.71
C SER A 28 16.74 -10.88 -9.66
N PRO A 29 17.94 -10.40 -9.27
CA PRO A 29 19.10 -11.24 -9.05
C PRO A 29 18.95 -12.04 -7.73
N GLY A 30 17.96 -12.94 -7.71
CA GLY A 30 17.84 -13.99 -6.71
C GLY A 30 18.56 -15.26 -7.16
N GLY A 31 18.94 -16.12 -6.20
CA GLY A 31 19.41 -17.47 -6.51
C GLY A 31 18.43 -18.24 -7.41
N ARG A 32 18.87 -19.31 -8.07
CA ARG A 32 18.08 -20.08 -9.05
C ARG A 32 16.68 -20.47 -8.52
N MET A 33 16.60 -20.82 -7.23
CA MET A 33 15.35 -21.18 -6.54
C MET A 33 14.41 -19.98 -6.27
N GLY A 34 14.95 -18.81 -5.93
CA GLY A 34 14.18 -17.58 -5.72
C GLY A 34 13.62 -16.98 -7.02
N ARG A 35 14.30 -17.22 -8.15
CA ARG A 35 13.79 -16.81 -9.48
C ARG A 35 12.62 -17.68 -9.95
N LEU A 36 12.63 -18.97 -9.61
CA LEU A 36 11.54 -19.87 -9.94
C LEU A 36 10.29 -19.57 -9.12
N SER A 37 10.44 -19.40 -7.79
CA SER A 37 9.30 -19.05 -6.93
C SER A 37 8.63 -17.74 -7.35
N GLY A 38 9.41 -16.71 -7.67
CA GLY A 38 8.88 -15.43 -8.13
C GLY A 38 8.06 -15.53 -9.43
N ARG A 39 8.55 -16.30 -10.42
CA ARG A 39 7.81 -16.55 -11.66
C ARG A 39 6.52 -17.32 -11.44
N LEU A 40 6.53 -18.27 -10.50
CA LEU A 40 5.32 -19.01 -10.11
C LEU A 40 4.28 -18.09 -9.50
N PHE A 41 4.65 -17.17 -8.59
CA PHE A 41 3.71 -16.22 -8.02
C PHE A 41 3.07 -15.31 -9.09
N VAL A 42 3.88 -14.75 -9.99
CA VAL A 42 3.35 -13.92 -11.10
C VAL A 42 2.44 -14.73 -12.01
N GLY A 43 2.82 -15.97 -12.34
CA GLY A 43 1.99 -16.88 -13.12
C GLY A 43 0.65 -17.19 -12.46
N CYS A 44 0.67 -17.53 -11.16
CA CYS A 44 -0.54 -17.79 -10.38
C CYS A 44 -1.45 -16.55 -10.27
N THR A 45 -0.88 -15.37 -10.02
CA THR A 45 -1.66 -14.12 -9.98
C THR A 45 -2.28 -13.81 -11.34
N THR A 46 -1.52 -13.97 -12.43
CA THR A 46 -2.04 -13.77 -13.79
C THR A 46 -3.15 -14.77 -14.11
N ALA A 47 -2.97 -16.05 -13.76
CA ALA A 47 -3.98 -17.08 -13.95
C ALA A 47 -5.26 -16.79 -13.16
N LEU A 48 -5.15 -16.31 -11.92
CA LEU A 48 -6.29 -15.92 -11.10
C LEU A 48 -7.06 -14.74 -11.71
N ILE A 49 -6.35 -13.70 -12.17
CA ILE A 49 -6.97 -12.56 -12.86
C ILE A 49 -7.73 -13.03 -14.10
N CYS A 50 -7.09 -13.86 -14.95
CA CYS A 50 -7.72 -14.40 -16.15
C CYS A 50 -8.93 -15.29 -15.83
N PHE A 51 -8.84 -16.13 -14.79
CA PHE A 51 -9.94 -17.00 -14.36
C PHE A 51 -11.17 -16.17 -13.96
N ILE A 52 -11.01 -15.21 -13.04
CA ILE A 52 -12.11 -14.36 -12.56
C ILE A 52 -12.67 -13.49 -13.70
N SER A 53 -11.82 -13.06 -14.64
CA SER A 53 -12.24 -12.18 -15.74
C SER A 53 -12.99 -12.94 -16.84
N TYR A 54 -12.45 -14.07 -17.32
CA TYR A 54 -12.95 -14.69 -18.55
C TYR A 54 -13.87 -15.89 -18.32
N SER A 55 -13.69 -16.65 -17.23
CA SER A 55 -14.59 -17.78 -16.94
C SER A 55 -16.08 -17.39 -16.80
N PRO A 56 -16.47 -16.29 -16.11
CA PRO A 56 -17.89 -15.91 -16.05
C PRO A 56 -18.41 -15.45 -17.42
N GLN A 57 -17.58 -14.81 -18.24
CA GLN A 57 -17.98 -14.35 -19.56
C GLN A 57 -18.31 -15.54 -20.46
N ILE A 58 -17.45 -16.56 -20.46
CA ILE A 58 -17.56 -17.75 -21.33
C ILE A 58 -18.64 -18.71 -20.84
N PHE A 59 -18.67 -19.00 -19.54
CA PHE A 59 -19.49 -20.10 -19.00
C PHE A 59 -20.79 -19.65 -18.35
N VAL A 60 -21.00 -18.35 -18.15
CA VAL A 60 -22.19 -17.82 -17.47
C VAL A 60 -22.89 -16.77 -18.32
N VAL A 61 -22.20 -15.70 -18.72
CA VAL A 61 -22.79 -14.57 -19.44
C VAL A 61 -23.10 -14.93 -20.89
N TRP A 62 -22.16 -15.53 -21.62
CA TRP A 62 -22.37 -15.87 -23.03
C TRP A 62 -23.57 -16.83 -23.25
N PRO A 63 -23.71 -17.94 -22.49
CA PRO A 63 -24.90 -18.78 -22.55
C PRO A 63 -26.18 -18.05 -22.11
N TRP A 64 -26.10 -17.16 -21.11
CA TRP A 64 -27.25 -16.39 -20.63
C TRP A 64 -27.87 -15.49 -21.71
N TYR A 65 -27.06 -14.93 -22.62
CA TYR A 65 -27.56 -14.15 -23.77
C TYR A 65 -27.82 -15.01 -25.02
N GLY A 66 -27.96 -16.33 -24.87
CA GLY A 66 -28.33 -17.23 -25.97
C GLY A 66 -27.19 -17.58 -26.92
N SER A 67 -25.93 -17.30 -26.54
CA SER A 67 -24.75 -17.51 -27.41
C SER A 67 -24.80 -16.75 -28.74
N GLU A 68 -25.53 -15.64 -28.78
CA GLU A 68 -25.59 -14.74 -29.92
C GLU A 68 -25.12 -13.33 -29.49
N LEU A 69 -24.57 -12.58 -30.44
CA LEU A 69 -24.16 -11.21 -30.19
C LEU A 69 -25.41 -10.31 -30.13
N SER A 70 -25.66 -9.72 -28.96
CA SER A 70 -26.71 -8.72 -28.75
C SER A 70 -26.12 -7.40 -28.26
N THR A 71 -26.84 -6.30 -28.49
CA THR A 71 -26.46 -4.97 -27.98
C THR A 71 -26.39 -4.94 -26.46
N GLU A 72 -27.30 -5.64 -25.78
CA GLU A 72 -27.31 -5.76 -24.33
C GLU A 72 -26.08 -6.51 -23.81
N LEU A 73 -25.72 -7.64 -24.43
CA LEU A 73 -24.50 -8.37 -24.10
C LEU A 73 -23.26 -7.49 -24.28
N LEU A 74 -23.16 -6.80 -25.42
CA LEU A 74 -22.04 -5.90 -25.71
C LEU A 74 -21.95 -4.76 -24.69
N SER A 75 -23.07 -4.16 -24.30
CA SER A 75 -23.12 -3.10 -23.29
C SER A 75 -22.63 -3.56 -21.91
N LEU A 76 -22.74 -4.86 -21.61
CA LEU A 76 -22.24 -5.48 -20.38
C LEU A 76 -20.75 -5.84 -20.49
N ILE A 77 -20.34 -6.51 -21.58
CA ILE A 77 -18.98 -7.05 -21.67
C ILE A 77 -17.93 -6.02 -22.08
N ILE A 78 -18.27 -5.03 -22.90
CA ILE A 78 -17.30 -4.01 -23.37
C ILE A 78 -16.69 -3.22 -22.19
N PRO A 79 -17.48 -2.56 -21.32
CA PRO A 79 -16.90 -1.81 -20.20
C PRO A 79 -16.12 -2.71 -19.24
N PHE A 80 -16.59 -3.95 -19.01
CA PHE A 80 -15.87 -4.91 -18.19
C PHE A 80 -14.50 -5.27 -18.77
N ASN A 81 -14.42 -5.57 -20.08
CA ASN A 81 -13.15 -5.90 -20.72
C ASN A 81 -12.21 -4.70 -20.83
N ILE A 82 -12.72 -3.46 -20.91
CA ILE A 82 -11.89 -2.25 -20.78
C ILE A 82 -11.24 -2.19 -19.40
N LEU A 83 -12.00 -2.45 -18.32
CA LEU A 83 -11.46 -2.51 -16.96
C LEU A 83 -10.41 -3.62 -16.82
N VAL A 84 -10.69 -4.83 -17.33
CA VAL A 84 -9.75 -5.97 -17.33
C VAL A 84 -8.49 -5.65 -18.13
N GLY A 85 -8.62 -4.97 -19.28
CA GLY A 85 -7.49 -4.51 -20.08
C GLY A 85 -6.60 -3.53 -19.30
N MET A 86 -7.19 -2.54 -18.64
CA MET A 86 -6.44 -1.57 -17.81
C MET A 86 -5.81 -2.23 -16.57
N LEU A 87 -6.49 -3.19 -15.97
CA LEU A 87 -5.97 -4.02 -14.86
C LEU A 87 -4.72 -4.77 -15.32
N LEU A 88 -4.81 -5.56 -16.39
CA LEU A 88 -3.71 -6.36 -16.91
C LEU A 88 -2.54 -5.50 -17.38
N TRP A 89 -2.82 -4.36 -18.01
CA TRP A 89 -1.80 -3.40 -18.43
C TRP A 89 -1.01 -2.86 -17.24
N ASN A 90 -1.69 -2.36 -16.20
CA ASN A 90 -1.01 -1.82 -15.02
C ASN A 90 -0.34 -2.91 -14.17
N TYR A 91 -0.89 -4.12 -14.13
CA TYR A 91 -0.23 -5.28 -13.53
C TYR A 91 1.08 -5.60 -14.25
N CYS A 92 1.04 -5.71 -15.58
CA CYS A 92 2.23 -5.92 -16.40
C CYS A 92 3.29 -4.85 -16.15
N LEU A 93 2.90 -3.56 -16.20
CA LEU A 93 3.83 -2.46 -15.91
C LEU A 93 4.41 -2.53 -14.50
N SER A 94 3.63 -2.95 -13.49
CA SER A 94 4.13 -3.12 -12.13
C SER A 94 5.19 -4.23 -12.04
N VAL A 95 4.99 -5.32 -12.79
CA VAL A 95 5.93 -6.44 -12.89
C VAL A 95 7.21 -6.04 -13.64
N VAL A 96 7.09 -5.41 -14.81
CA VAL A 96 8.23 -5.22 -15.72
C VAL A 96 8.99 -3.91 -15.54
N THR A 97 8.42 -2.89 -14.89
CA THR A 97 9.08 -1.59 -14.72
C THR A 97 10.14 -1.68 -13.62
N ASP A 98 11.38 -1.22 -13.90
CA ASP A 98 12.40 -1.12 -12.86
C ASP A 98 11.95 -0.10 -11.78
N PRO A 99 11.85 -0.48 -10.50
CA PRO A 99 11.35 0.39 -9.43
C PRO A 99 12.27 1.58 -9.10
N GLY A 100 13.48 1.60 -9.62
CA GLY A 100 14.46 2.67 -9.43
C GLY A 100 15.77 2.16 -8.85
N ARG A 101 16.87 2.55 -9.49
CA ARG A 101 18.25 2.28 -9.06
C ARG A 101 18.90 3.56 -8.60
N ILE A 102 19.78 3.44 -7.61
CA ILE A 102 20.68 4.52 -7.26
C ILE A 102 21.79 4.56 -8.34
N PRO A 103 22.03 5.72 -8.99
CA PRO A 103 23.17 5.87 -9.90
C PRO A 103 24.50 5.59 -9.17
N PRO A 104 25.46 4.87 -9.77
CA PRO A 104 26.74 4.56 -9.12
C PRO A 104 27.53 5.80 -8.70
N SER A 105 27.39 6.91 -9.44
CA SER A 105 28.02 8.20 -9.17
C SER A 105 27.20 9.10 -8.25
N TRP A 106 26.15 8.59 -7.61
CA TRP A 106 25.34 9.40 -6.70
C TRP A 106 26.07 9.57 -5.38
N GLU A 107 26.31 10.82 -5.02
CA GLU A 107 26.89 11.21 -3.74
C GLU A 107 25.98 12.21 -3.02
N PRO A 108 25.98 12.22 -1.68
CA PRO A 108 25.26 13.22 -0.92
C PRO A 108 25.96 14.59 -1.09
N ASP A 109 25.23 15.56 -1.65
CA ASP A 109 25.56 16.99 -1.64
C ASP A 109 25.64 17.62 -0.22
N LEU A 110 26.76 17.44 0.47
CA LEU A 110 26.96 17.89 1.87
C LEU A 110 26.74 19.41 2.11
N GLN A 111 26.54 20.22 1.07
CA GLN A 111 26.29 21.67 1.16
C GLN A 111 24.79 22.03 1.20
N ASP A 112 23.89 21.12 0.80
CA ASP A 112 22.45 21.35 0.69
C ASP A 112 21.73 21.03 2.01
N GLN A 113 21.60 22.02 2.92
CA GLN A 113 20.99 21.79 4.25
C GLN A 113 19.49 21.37 4.18
N ASP A 114 18.81 21.61 3.06
CA ASP A 114 17.37 21.38 2.90
C ASP A 114 17.02 20.01 2.30
N GLY A 115 18.00 19.20 1.90
CA GLY A 115 17.77 17.96 1.14
C GLY A 115 17.88 16.64 1.90
N TYR A 116 18.41 16.66 3.13
CA TYR A 116 18.80 15.43 3.80
C TYR A 116 17.72 14.90 4.74
N GLU A 117 17.27 13.66 4.48
CA GLU A 117 17.10 12.71 5.57
C GLU A 117 18.47 12.35 6.14
N VAL A 118 19.08 13.35 6.77
CA VAL A 118 20.06 13.12 7.81
C VAL A 118 19.41 12.11 8.76
N LYS A 119 20.15 11.12 9.26
CA LYS A 119 19.74 10.55 10.55
C LYS A 119 19.56 11.76 11.48
N ARG A 120 18.32 12.18 11.76
CA ARG A 120 18.07 13.43 12.50
C ARG A 120 18.69 13.43 13.90
N LEU A 121 19.20 12.28 14.34
CA LEU A 121 20.00 12.13 15.55
C LEU A 121 21.53 12.21 15.36
N THR A 122 22.11 12.05 14.16
CA THR A 122 23.57 11.89 13.98
C THR A 122 24.22 12.73 12.88
N SER A 123 23.53 13.64 12.18
CA SER A 123 24.14 14.51 11.13
C SER A 123 24.79 13.79 9.92
N GLU A 124 24.75 12.45 9.85
CA GLU A 124 25.48 11.67 8.85
C GLU A 124 24.59 11.20 7.68
N PRO A 125 25.13 11.18 6.44
CA PRO A 125 24.46 10.61 5.28
C PRO A 125 24.27 9.09 5.47
N ARG A 126 23.11 8.57 5.06
CA ARG A 126 22.83 7.14 5.16
C ARG A 126 23.65 6.35 4.16
N TYR A 127 24.27 5.27 4.61
CA TYR A 127 25.09 4.39 3.79
C TYR A 127 24.56 2.95 3.77
N CYS A 128 24.67 2.27 2.63
CA CYS A 128 24.37 0.85 2.51
C CYS A 128 25.67 0.04 2.52
N ARG A 129 25.91 -0.74 3.58
CA ARG A 129 27.09 -1.61 3.66
C ARG A 129 27.08 -2.72 2.61
N THR A 130 25.91 -3.22 2.21
CA THR A 130 25.77 -4.31 1.24
C THR A 130 25.96 -3.86 -0.20
N CYS A 131 25.55 -2.64 -0.53
CA CYS A 131 25.73 -2.07 -1.88
C CYS A 131 26.96 -1.16 -1.98
N GLU A 132 27.64 -0.92 -0.87
CA GLU A 132 28.81 -0.02 -0.76
C GLU A 132 28.57 1.37 -1.34
N SER A 133 27.34 1.89 -1.18
CA SER A 133 26.94 3.19 -1.72
C SER A 133 26.12 3.99 -0.70
N TYR A 134 26.16 5.32 -0.83
CA TYR A 134 25.25 6.18 -0.09
C TYR A 134 23.80 5.98 -0.57
N LYS A 135 22.84 6.22 0.33
CA LYS A 135 21.41 6.09 0.08
C LYS A 135 20.77 7.49 -0.05
N PRO A 136 20.11 7.79 -1.17
CA PRO A 136 19.22 8.94 -1.28
C PRO A 136 18.11 8.94 -0.20
N PRO A 137 17.43 10.07 0.00
CA PRO A 137 16.20 10.13 0.79
C PRO A 137 15.20 9.05 0.35
N ARG A 138 14.51 8.42 1.31
CA ARG A 138 13.50 7.37 1.09
C ARG A 138 13.98 6.09 0.38
N ALA A 139 15.29 5.92 0.15
CA ALA A 139 15.85 4.73 -0.48
C ALA A 139 16.21 3.66 0.56
N HIS A 140 15.84 2.40 0.28
CA HIS A 140 16.13 1.27 1.17
C HIS A 140 16.73 0.10 0.39
N HIS A 141 17.50 -0.75 1.07
CA HIS A 141 18.07 -1.97 0.48
C HIS A 141 17.04 -3.09 0.54
N CYS A 142 16.76 -3.71 -0.59
CA CYS A 142 15.92 -4.90 -0.62
C CYS A 142 16.78 -6.16 -0.68
N TRP A 143 16.59 -7.05 0.30
CA TRP A 143 17.31 -8.31 0.37
C TRP A 143 16.96 -9.27 -0.78
N GLN A 144 15.73 -9.23 -1.28
CA GLN A 144 15.26 -10.07 -2.39
C GLN A 144 15.77 -9.54 -3.74
N CYS A 145 15.70 -8.21 -3.94
CA CYS A 145 16.19 -7.53 -5.15
C CYS A 145 17.74 -7.38 -5.16
N LYS A 146 18.42 -7.62 -4.03
CA LYS A 146 19.88 -7.46 -3.81
C LYS A 146 20.44 -6.10 -4.26
N ARG A 147 19.64 -5.05 -4.07
CA ARG A 147 20.01 -3.69 -4.43
C ARG A 147 19.23 -2.68 -3.60
N CYS A 148 19.73 -1.46 -3.56
CA CYS A 148 18.95 -0.32 -3.08
C CYS A 148 17.93 0.13 -4.13
N VAL A 149 16.73 0.43 -3.65
CA VAL A 149 15.58 0.85 -4.46
C VAL A 149 15.14 2.25 -4.02
N LEU A 150 14.91 3.12 -5.00
CA LEU A 150 14.42 4.49 -4.76
C LEU A 150 12.98 4.47 -4.26
N ARG A 151 12.64 5.29 -3.26
CA ARG A 151 11.32 5.36 -2.62
C ARG A 151 10.74 3.98 -2.30
N MET A 152 11.57 3.10 -1.72
CA MET A 152 11.17 1.71 -1.55
C MET A 152 9.97 1.62 -0.59
N GLY A 153 8.90 1.00 -1.05
CA GLY A 153 7.79 0.58 -0.20
C GLY A 153 8.06 -0.81 0.35
N HIS A 154 7.93 -1.82 -0.50
CA HIS A 154 8.11 -3.21 -0.11
C HIS A 154 8.51 -4.05 -1.32
N HIS A 155 8.95 -5.28 -1.07
CA HIS A 155 9.07 -6.29 -2.12
C HIS A 155 7.77 -7.08 -2.20
N CYS A 156 7.11 -7.08 -3.37
CA CYS A 156 5.83 -7.75 -3.54
C CYS A 156 6.03 -9.05 -4.33
N SER A 157 5.79 -10.18 -3.68
CA SER A 157 5.93 -11.50 -4.30
C SER A 157 4.97 -11.72 -5.47
N CYS A 158 3.75 -11.16 -5.40
CA CYS A 158 2.71 -11.32 -6.44
C CYS A 158 3.07 -10.67 -7.77
N ILE A 159 3.99 -9.70 -7.77
CA ILE A 159 4.55 -9.10 -8.99
C ILE A 159 6.02 -9.47 -9.20
N ASN A 160 6.62 -10.21 -8.25
CA ASN A 160 8.04 -10.55 -8.22
C ASN A 160 8.98 -9.35 -8.47
N ASN A 161 8.62 -8.20 -7.91
CA ASN A 161 9.34 -6.95 -8.08
C ASN A 161 9.21 -6.09 -6.82
N CYS A 162 10.19 -5.21 -6.62
CA CYS A 162 10.12 -4.19 -5.59
C CYS A 162 9.12 -3.11 -6.02
N ILE A 163 8.32 -2.56 -5.09
CA ILE A 163 7.52 -1.35 -5.30
C ILE A 163 8.36 -0.15 -4.88
N GLY A 164 8.69 0.71 -5.85
CA GLY A 164 9.55 1.88 -5.66
C GLY A 164 9.08 3.07 -6.51
N HIS A 165 9.95 4.07 -6.65
CA HIS A 165 9.62 5.35 -7.27
C HIS A 165 8.95 5.22 -8.64
N PHE A 166 9.53 4.45 -9.57
CA PHE A 166 9.08 4.44 -10.96
C PHE A 166 7.86 3.55 -11.23
N ASN A 167 7.57 2.56 -10.38
CA ASN A 167 6.44 1.64 -10.59
C ASN A 167 5.31 1.79 -9.57
N TYR A 168 5.46 2.62 -8.52
CA TYR A 168 4.41 2.83 -7.52
C TYR A 168 3.10 3.34 -8.14
N GLY A 169 3.17 4.26 -9.09
CA GLY A 169 1.98 4.76 -9.78
C GLY A 169 1.25 3.67 -10.60
N HIS A 170 1.97 2.72 -11.19
CA HIS A 170 1.36 1.57 -11.87
C HIS A 170 0.69 0.63 -10.88
N PHE A 171 1.34 0.39 -9.73
CA PHE A 171 0.80 -0.45 -8.67
C PHE A 171 -0.50 0.13 -8.06
N ILE A 172 -0.56 1.43 -7.80
CA ILE A 172 -1.79 2.11 -7.35
C ILE A 172 -2.93 1.95 -8.35
N ARG A 173 -2.65 2.14 -9.65
CA ARG A 173 -3.66 1.96 -10.70
C ARG A 173 -4.09 0.50 -10.82
N PHE A 174 -3.16 -0.43 -10.70
CA PHE A 174 -3.46 -1.86 -10.67
C PHE A 174 -4.46 -2.19 -9.55
N LEU A 175 -4.18 -1.76 -8.31
CA LEU A 175 -5.09 -1.95 -7.17
C LEU A 175 -6.47 -1.33 -7.43
N PHE A 176 -6.52 -0.10 -7.92
CA PHE A 176 -7.76 0.58 -8.30
C PHE A 176 -8.59 -0.21 -9.32
N TYR A 177 -7.96 -0.71 -10.39
CA TYR A 177 -8.65 -1.46 -11.43
C TYR A 177 -9.04 -2.87 -10.98
N VAL A 178 -8.29 -3.52 -10.08
CA VAL A 178 -8.71 -4.78 -9.46
C VAL A 178 -9.99 -4.58 -8.67
N ASP A 179 -10.07 -3.56 -7.83
CA ASP A 179 -11.27 -3.29 -7.03
C ASP A 179 -12.49 -3.00 -7.91
N LEU A 180 -12.34 -2.13 -8.92
CA LEU A 180 -13.43 -1.83 -9.86
C LEU A 180 -13.87 -3.06 -10.66
N ALA A 181 -12.93 -3.84 -11.20
CA ALA A 181 -13.25 -5.03 -11.96
C ALA A 181 -13.94 -6.10 -11.09
N CYS A 182 -13.48 -6.30 -9.85
CA CYS A 182 -14.09 -7.25 -8.92
C CYS A 182 -15.51 -6.81 -8.51
N VAL A 183 -15.74 -5.53 -8.24
CA VAL A 183 -17.08 -5.02 -7.94
C VAL A 183 -18.01 -5.18 -9.15
N TYR A 184 -17.53 -4.83 -10.36
CA TYR A 184 -18.30 -5.02 -11.59
C TYR A 184 -18.65 -6.50 -11.81
N HIS A 185 -17.67 -7.40 -11.67
CA HIS A 185 -17.84 -8.83 -11.79
C HIS A 185 -18.87 -9.37 -10.79
N PHE A 186 -18.75 -8.97 -9.52
CA PHE A 186 -19.69 -9.37 -8.47
C PHE A 186 -21.12 -8.92 -8.79
N ALA A 187 -21.30 -7.67 -9.23
CA ALA A 187 -22.60 -7.15 -9.64
C ALA A 187 -23.17 -7.90 -10.84
N MET A 188 -22.34 -8.19 -11.86
CA MET A 188 -22.72 -8.94 -13.04
C MET A 188 -23.20 -10.37 -12.72
N LEU A 189 -22.45 -11.10 -11.87
CA LEU A 189 -22.85 -12.44 -11.43
C LEU A 189 -24.11 -12.40 -10.57
N THR A 190 -24.20 -11.43 -9.66
CA THR A 190 -25.38 -11.27 -8.80
C THR A 190 -26.62 -10.97 -9.63
N ARG A 191 -26.50 -10.16 -10.69
CA ARG A 191 -27.59 -9.94 -11.65
C ARG A 191 -28.04 -11.24 -12.31
N ARG A 192 -27.12 -12.10 -12.76
CA ARG A 192 -27.47 -13.41 -13.34
C ARG A 192 -28.21 -14.29 -12.33
N VAL A 193 -27.70 -14.41 -11.10
CA VAL A 193 -28.34 -15.21 -10.05
C VAL A 193 -29.71 -14.66 -9.67
N TYR A 194 -29.85 -13.34 -9.59
CA TYR A 194 -31.11 -12.68 -9.31
C TYR A 194 -32.15 -12.98 -10.39
N VAL A 195 -31.78 -12.86 -11.68
CA VAL A 195 -32.69 -13.17 -12.80
C VAL A 195 -33.09 -14.65 -12.79
N ALA A 196 -32.16 -15.58 -12.53
CA ALA A 196 -32.47 -17.01 -12.48
C ALA A 196 -33.42 -17.39 -11.31
N THR A 197 -33.36 -16.65 -10.20
CA THR A 197 -34.14 -16.95 -8.98
C THR A 197 -35.47 -16.19 -8.90
N HIS A 198 -35.52 -14.95 -9.40
CA HIS A 198 -36.66 -14.04 -9.27
C HIS A 198 -37.29 -13.65 -10.61
N GLY A 199 -36.63 -13.92 -11.74
CA GLY A 199 -37.13 -13.62 -13.08
C GLY A 199 -38.34 -14.50 -13.41
N ARG A 200 -39.54 -13.98 -13.18
CA ARG A 200 -40.77 -14.53 -13.74
C ARG A 200 -40.96 -13.97 -15.15
N HIS A 201 -40.35 -14.57 -16.17
CA HIS A 201 -40.62 -14.17 -17.55
C HIS A 201 -41.69 -15.07 -18.20
N ARG A 202 -42.76 -14.43 -18.67
CA ARG A 202 -43.66 -14.97 -19.69
C ARG A 202 -42.85 -15.16 -20.98
N VAL A 203 -42.66 -16.41 -21.40
CA VAL A 203 -41.91 -16.75 -22.60
C VAL A 203 -42.75 -16.39 -23.83
N ARG A 204 -42.23 -15.51 -24.70
CA ARG A 204 -42.44 -15.64 -26.15
C ARG A 204 -41.12 -16.04 -26.77
N ALA A 205 -40.83 -17.34 -26.76
CA ALA A 205 -39.67 -17.92 -27.43
C ALA A 205 -39.84 -17.75 -28.95
N PRO A 206 -38.88 -17.15 -29.69
CA PRO A 206 -38.97 -17.06 -31.14
C PRO A 206 -38.53 -18.33 -31.89
N ARG A 207 -38.25 -19.47 -31.23
CA ARG A 207 -37.71 -20.65 -31.94
C ARG A 207 -37.85 -22.02 -31.27
N CYS A 208 -38.90 -22.27 -30.49
CA CYS A 208 -39.28 -23.66 -30.17
C CYS A 208 -40.00 -24.26 -31.38
N ARG A 209 -39.29 -25.08 -32.16
CA ARG A 209 -39.89 -25.96 -33.17
C ARG A 209 -40.71 -27.02 -32.43
N SER A 210 -42.01 -26.80 -32.36
CA SER A 210 -43.09 -27.79 -32.20
C SER A 210 -42.83 -28.91 -31.17
N VAL A 211 -42.90 -28.57 -29.88
CA VAL A 211 -43.48 -29.48 -28.89
C VAL A 211 -44.47 -28.62 -28.12
N VAL A 212 -45.75 -28.98 -28.19
CA VAL A 212 -46.80 -28.36 -27.39
C VAL A 212 -46.48 -28.68 -25.93
N VAL A 213 -45.97 -27.69 -25.21
CA VAL A 213 -45.89 -27.71 -23.74
C VAL A 213 -46.83 -26.61 -23.27
N ASP A 214 -47.82 -27.03 -22.51
CA ASP A 214 -48.87 -26.21 -21.90
C ASP A 214 -48.29 -25.03 -21.10
N SER A 215 -49.07 -23.94 -21.02
CA SER A 215 -49.01 -22.85 -20.01
C SER A 215 -48.50 -23.37 -18.66
N ASP A 216 -47.61 -22.76 -17.87
CA ASP A 216 -47.09 -21.41 -17.77
C ASP A 216 -45.79 -21.48 -16.94
N THR A 217 -44.80 -20.64 -17.24
CA THR A 217 -43.55 -20.43 -16.48
C THR A 217 -42.42 -21.45 -16.74
N CYS A 218 -41.63 -21.22 -17.79
CA CYS A 218 -40.26 -21.76 -17.80
C CYS A 218 -39.42 -20.91 -16.85
N GLN A 219 -39.04 -21.47 -15.71
CA GLN A 219 -38.09 -20.82 -14.82
C GLN A 219 -36.70 -20.97 -15.45
N ASP A 220 -36.01 -19.85 -15.72
CA ASP A 220 -34.64 -19.81 -16.26
C ASP A 220 -33.66 -20.36 -15.20
N PHE A 221 -33.67 -21.68 -15.01
CA PHE A 221 -32.81 -22.34 -14.04
C PHE A 221 -31.36 -22.33 -14.53
N LEU A 222 -30.42 -22.12 -13.60
CA LEU A 222 -28.98 -22.20 -13.88
C LEU A 222 -28.63 -23.63 -14.30
N SER A 223 -28.00 -23.78 -15.47
CA SER A 223 -27.45 -25.09 -15.84
C SER A 223 -26.42 -25.54 -14.81
N GLY A 224 -26.28 -26.86 -14.57
CA GLY A 224 -25.33 -27.38 -13.57
C GLY A 224 -23.89 -26.88 -13.79
N LYS A 225 -23.49 -26.71 -15.05
CA LYS A 225 -22.19 -26.11 -15.41
C LYS A 225 -22.10 -24.63 -15.04
N GLU A 226 -23.16 -23.86 -15.31
CA GLU A 226 -23.23 -22.44 -14.95
C GLU A 226 -23.14 -22.27 -13.43
N LEU A 227 -23.87 -23.10 -12.67
CA LEU A 227 -23.85 -23.08 -11.21
C LEU A 227 -22.44 -23.30 -10.66
N VAL A 228 -21.70 -24.28 -11.20
CA VAL A 228 -20.30 -24.54 -10.80
C VAL A 228 -19.43 -23.30 -11.02
N PHE A 229 -19.49 -22.68 -12.20
CA PHE A 229 -18.69 -21.49 -12.47
C PHE A 229 -19.12 -20.27 -11.66
N VAL A 230 -20.41 -20.09 -11.39
CA VAL A 230 -20.92 -19.04 -10.49
C VAL A 230 -20.34 -19.22 -9.08
N VAL A 231 -20.42 -20.43 -8.51
CA VAL A 231 -19.89 -20.73 -7.18
C VAL A 231 -18.39 -20.52 -7.12
N LEU A 232 -17.64 -21.08 -8.08
CA LEU A 232 -16.18 -20.91 -8.13
C LEU A 232 -15.79 -19.44 -8.21
N ASN A 233 -16.48 -18.65 -9.05
CA ASN A 233 -16.18 -17.23 -9.19
C ASN A 233 -16.47 -16.45 -7.90
N TYR A 234 -17.58 -16.70 -7.19
CA TYR A 234 -17.82 -16.08 -5.90
C TYR A 234 -16.75 -16.46 -4.87
N VAL A 235 -16.43 -17.75 -4.78
CA VAL A 235 -15.41 -18.29 -3.86
C VAL A 235 -14.04 -17.66 -4.13
N THR A 236 -13.69 -17.39 -5.39
CA THR A 236 -12.41 -16.74 -5.73
C THR A 236 -12.46 -15.21 -5.63
N CYS A 237 -13.57 -14.58 -6.04
CA CYS A 237 -13.65 -13.12 -6.14
C CYS A 237 -13.86 -12.45 -4.78
N ILE A 238 -14.62 -13.05 -3.86
CA ILE A 238 -14.89 -12.44 -2.55
C ILE A 238 -13.60 -12.28 -1.73
N PRO A 239 -12.73 -13.31 -1.56
CA PRO A 239 -11.47 -13.14 -0.87
C PRO A 239 -10.54 -12.14 -1.54
N VAL A 240 -10.49 -12.12 -2.88
CA VAL A 240 -9.71 -11.13 -3.64
C VAL A 240 -10.21 -9.72 -3.32
N LEU A 241 -11.51 -9.48 -3.36
CA LEU A 241 -12.10 -8.18 -3.07
C LEU A 241 -11.81 -7.72 -1.63
N LEU A 242 -11.88 -8.62 -0.64
CA LEU A 242 -11.61 -8.28 0.75
C LEU A 242 -10.11 -8.02 1.02
N VAL A 243 -9.25 -8.92 0.54
CA VAL A 243 -7.80 -8.83 0.78
C VAL A 243 -7.18 -7.70 -0.03
N VAL A 244 -7.45 -7.65 -1.33
CA VAL A 244 -6.94 -6.60 -2.20
C VAL A 244 -7.60 -5.26 -1.87
N GLY A 245 -8.89 -5.22 -1.56
CA GLY A 245 -9.55 -3.99 -1.10
C GLY A 245 -8.93 -3.43 0.18
N GLY A 246 -8.59 -4.27 1.15
CA GLY A 246 -7.84 -3.85 2.35
C GLY A 246 -6.46 -3.29 2.02
N LEU A 247 -5.74 -3.94 1.12
CA LEU A 247 -4.43 -3.49 0.61
C LEU A 247 -4.55 -2.15 -0.16
N SER A 248 -5.60 -1.99 -0.96
CA SER A 248 -5.92 -0.77 -1.68
C SER A 248 -6.16 0.38 -0.71
N LEU A 249 -7.01 0.20 0.30
CA LEU A 249 -7.26 1.23 1.32
C LEU A 249 -5.97 1.63 2.04
N TYR A 250 -5.12 0.66 2.36
CA TYR A 250 -3.82 0.91 2.96
C TYR A 250 -2.95 1.79 2.05
N HIS A 251 -2.80 1.43 0.77
CA HIS A 251 -1.96 2.16 -0.16
C HIS A 251 -2.54 3.50 -0.65
N PHE A 252 -3.86 3.64 -0.70
CA PHE A 252 -4.50 4.93 -0.95
C PHE A 252 -4.24 5.88 0.23
N ARG A 253 -4.27 5.40 1.48
CA ARG A 253 -3.86 6.22 2.63
C ARG A 253 -2.39 6.62 2.55
N ASP A 254 -1.51 5.73 2.08
CA ASP A 254 -0.10 6.04 1.83
C ASP A 254 0.08 7.12 0.76
N LEU A 255 -0.65 7.00 -0.35
CA LEU A 255 -0.67 7.98 -1.43
C LEU A 255 -1.14 9.36 -0.92
N LEU A 256 -2.26 9.40 -0.18
CA LEU A 256 -2.84 10.64 0.34
C LEU A 256 -1.93 11.35 1.35
N ASN A 257 -1.07 10.61 2.06
CA ASN A 257 -0.14 11.15 3.05
C ASN A 257 1.32 11.20 2.57
N ASN A 258 1.56 10.91 1.29
CA ASN A 258 2.90 10.80 0.69
C ASN A 258 3.90 10.03 1.57
N THR A 259 3.47 8.89 2.08
CA THR A 259 4.24 8.05 3.00
C THR A 259 4.44 6.68 2.36
N THR A 260 5.65 6.12 2.41
CA THR A 260 5.86 4.71 2.00
C THR A 260 5.46 3.75 3.13
N THR A 261 5.26 2.46 2.81
CA THR A 261 5.04 1.41 3.82
C THR A 261 6.14 1.37 4.89
N ILE A 262 7.40 1.55 4.49
CA ILE A 262 8.55 1.58 5.42
C ILE A 262 8.48 2.84 6.29
N GLU A 263 8.28 4.01 5.70
CA GLU A 263 8.16 5.27 6.46
C GLU A 263 6.99 5.23 7.44
N ARG A 264 5.87 4.61 7.08
CA ARG A 264 4.73 4.42 7.99
C ARG A 264 5.10 3.54 9.16
N TRP A 265 5.80 2.43 8.91
CA TRP A 265 6.27 1.57 9.99
C TRP A 265 7.24 2.31 10.91
N GLU A 266 8.19 3.06 10.36
CA GLU A 266 9.12 3.91 11.11
C GLU A 266 8.38 4.96 11.95
N LYS A 267 7.38 5.65 11.38
CA LYS A 267 6.49 6.59 12.10
C LYS A 267 5.83 5.94 13.31
N ASN A 268 5.29 4.74 13.14
CA ASN A 268 4.62 4.02 14.21
C ASN A 268 5.59 3.64 15.34
N GLN A 269 6.80 3.18 14.99
CA GLN A 269 7.84 2.87 15.98
C GLN A 269 8.28 4.12 16.75
N VAL A 270 8.50 5.23 16.05
CA VAL A 270 8.84 6.52 16.65
C VAL A 270 7.72 6.99 17.58
N ALA A 271 6.45 6.87 17.19
CA ALA A 271 5.32 7.24 18.03
C ALA A 271 5.27 6.44 19.34
N ILE A 272 5.57 5.14 19.30
CA ILE A 272 5.66 4.29 20.50
C ILE A 272 6.81 4.77 21.41
N LEU A 273 7.97 5.09 20.85
CA LEU A 273 9.12 5.57 21.62
C LEU A 273 8.87 6.95 22.25
N ILE A 274 8.16 7.84 21.58
CA ILE A 274 7.72 9.15 22.12
C ILE A 274 6.78 8.93 23.31
N ARG A 275 5.79 8.03 23.17
CA ARG A 275 4.84 7.71 24.26
C ARG A 275 5.55 7.17 25.50
N HIS A 276 6.63 6.42 25.32
CA HIS A 276 7.46 5.94 26.43
C HIS A 276 8.50 6.97 26.92
N GLY A 277 8.46 8.22 26.43
CA GLY A 277 9.37 9.29 26.84
C GLY A 277 10.82 9.10 26.42
N ARG A 278 11.12 8.18 25.48
CA ARG A 278 12.50 7.82 25.11
C ARG A 278 13.12 8.76 24.08
N ILE A 279 12.31 9.40 23.25
CA ILE A 279 12.76 10.30 22.19
C ILE A 279 11.85 11.52 22.09
N ARG A 280 12.40 12.63 21.57
CA ARG A 280 11.65 13.84 21.24
C ARG A 280 10.86 13.65 19.93
N GLU A 281 9.89 14.53 19.71
CA GLU A 281 9.03 14.50 18.52
C GLU A 281 9.85 14.59 17.21
N VAL A 282 9.57 13.67 16.27
CA VAL A 282 10.20 13.63 14.95
C VAL A 282 9.16 13.94 13.88
N LYS A 283 9.33 15.07 13.17
CA LYS A 283 8.45 15.45 12.05
C LYS A 283 8.83 14.75 10.75
N PHE A 284 7.87 14.29 9.96
CA PHE A 284 8.13 13.68 8.64
C PHE A 284 7.73 14.65 7.52
N PRO A 285 8.66 15.13 6.69
CA PRO A 285 8.47 16.37 5.94
C PRO A 285 7.82 16.22 4.54
N TYR A 286 7.41 15.02 4.13
CA TYR A 286 6.95 14.78 2.75
C TYR A 286 5.45 14.94 2.50
N ASN A 287 4.67 15.16 3.54
CA ASN A 287 3.23 15.36 3.38
C ASN A 287 2.96 16.82 2.96
N LEU A 288 2.72 17.05 1.66
CA LEU A 288 2.53 18.37 1.04
C LEU A 288 1.04 18.75 0.90
N GLY A 289 0.14 18.02 1.57
CA GLY A 289 -1.30 18.07 1.35
C GLY A 289 -1.79 17.12 0.24
N MET A 290 -3.03 16.64 0.38
CA MET A 290 -3.57 15.51 -0.38
C MET A 290 -3.40 15.65 -1.91
N LYS A 291 -3.73 16.81 -2.47
CA LYS A 291 -3.64 17.05 -3.93
C LYS A 291 -2.20 16.97 -4.43
N ARG A 292 -1.27 17.66 -3.77
CA ARG A 292 0.17 17.67 -4.14
C ARG A 292 0.79 16.29 -3.93
N ASN A 293 0.36 15.57 -2.91
CA ASN A 293 0.79 14.19 -2.66
C ASN A 293 0.40 13.25 -3.81
N ILE A 294 -0.86 13.31 -4.27
CA ILE A 294 -1.30 12.53 -5.43
C ILE A 294 -0.51 12.94 -6.68
N MET A 295 -0.36 14.24 -6.93
CA MET A 295 0.39 14.74 -8.10
C MET A 295 1.84 14.27 -8.11
N SER A 296 2.48 14.15 -6.93
CA SER A 296 3.85 13.63 -6.80
C SER A 296 4.03 12.17 -7.23
N VAL A 297 2.94 11.43 -7.44
CA VAL A 297 2.94 10.02 -7.84
C VAL A 297 2.28 9.81 -9.20
N LEU A 298 1.09 10.38 -9.41
CA LEU A 298 0.28 10.15 -10.61
C LEU A 298 0.45 11.22 -11.69
N GLY A 299 1.18 12.30 -11.38
CA GLY A 299 1.44 13.42 -12.29
C GLY A 299 0.48 14.61 -12.08
N ASN A 300 0.84 15.72 -12.72
CA ASN A 300 0.20 17.03 -12.48
C ASN A 300 -1.22 17.15 -13.04
N ASN A 301 -1.57 16.34 -14.03
CA ASN A 301 -2.85 16.44 -14.72
C ASN A 301 -3.80 15.31 -14.26
N PRO A 302 -4.90 15.63 -13.55
CA PRO A 302 -5.87 14.64 -13.06
C PRO A 302 -6.52 13.77 -14.14
N LEU A 303 -6.64 14.28 -15.38
CA LEU A 303 -7.24 13.53 -16.48
C LEU A 303 -6.42 12.29 -16.85
N TYR A 304 -5.11 12.29 -16.56
CA TYR A 304 -4.21 11.18 -16.81
C TYR A 304 -3.93 10.32 -15.57
N TRP A 305 -4.61 10.55 -14.44
CA TRP A 305 -4.39 9.73 -13.24
C TRP A 305 -4.78 8.26 -13.44
N CYS A 306 -5.80 8.00 -14.26
CA CYS A 306 -6.20 6.66 -14.63
C CYS A 306 -5.32 6.07 -15.77
N TRP A 307 -4.56 6.90 -16.46
CA TRP A 307 -3.70 6.47 -17.57
C TRP A 307 -2.29 6.10 -17.07
N PRO A 308 -1.68 5.00 -17.55
CA PRO A 308 -0.31 4.68 -17.24
C PRO A 308 0.65 5.79 -17.69
N ALA A 309 1.35 6.40 -16.73
CA ALA A 309 2.29 7.49 -16.99
C ALA A 309 3.52 7.34 -16.09
N VAL A 310 4.65 7.86 -16.57
CA VAL A 310 5.90 7.94 -15.82
C VAL A 310 5.71 8.92 -14.65
N PRO A 311 6.09 8.55 -13.42
CA PRO A 311 5.97 9.44 -12.28
C PRO A 311 6.92 10.64 -12.39
N PRO A 312 6.55 11.80 -11.83
CA PRO A 312 7.41 12.97 -11.86
C PRO A 312 8.68 12.79 -11.02
N GLY A 313 9.77 13.42 -11.47
CA GLY A 313 11.04 13.46 -10.75
C GLY A 313 11.91 12.21 -10.91
N THR A 314 13.17 12.33 -10.49
CA THR A 314 14.19 11.28 -10.62
C THR A 314 14.18 10.24 -9.50
N GLY A 315 13.46 10.52 -8.42
CA GLY A 315 13.46 9.72 -7.19
C GLY A 315 14.70 9.91 -6.30
N LEU A 316 15.60 10.84 -6.65
CA LEU A 316 16.82 11.15 -5.88
C LEU A 316 16.64 12.33 -4.92
N LYS A 317 15.72 13.25 -5.24
CA LYS A 317 15.30 14.36 -4.38
C LYS A 317 13.77 14.43 -4.38
N TYR A 318 13.18 14.81 -3.25
CA TYR A 318 11.73 14.96 -3.07
C TYR A 318 11.44 16.33 -2.49
N GLN A 319 10.29 16.90 -2.86
CA GLN A 319 9.79 18.11 -2.22
C GLN A 319 9.48 17.84 -0.75
N ILE A 320 9.85 18.79 0.09
CA ILE A 320 9.59 18.79 1.52
C ILE A 320 8.82 20.05 1.91
N VAL A 321 8.07 19.97 3.01
CA VAL A 321 7.51 21.16 3.66
C VAL A 321 8.67 21.95 4.28
N VAL A 322 8.96 23.12 3.71
CA VAL A 322 9.88 24.10 4.30
C VAL A 322 9.12 24.86 5.38
N ALA A 323 9.71 25.04 6.56
CA ALA A 323 9.02 25.51 7.76
C ALA A 323 8.62 27.01 7.74
N ASP A 324 8.60 27.66 6.58
CA ASP A 324 8.44 29.12 6.45
C ASP A 324 7.04 29.58 6.03
N ASP A 325 6.04 28.68 5.93
CA ASP A 325 4.65 29.05 5.62
C ASP A 325 3.71 28.78 6.81
N PRO A 326 3.31 29.82 7.58
CA PRO A 326 2.48 29.69 8.79
C PRO A 326 1.12 29.03 8.55
N ASP A 327 0.57 29.16 7.34
CA ASP A 327 -0.79 28.71 7.02
C ASP A 327 -0.84 27.19 6.72
N GLU A 328 0.25 26.59 6.23
CA GLU A 328 0.35 25.12 6.07
C GLU A 328 0.60 24.41 7.42
N PHE A 329 1.28 25.07 8.36
CA PHE A 329 1.51 24.55 9.71
C PHE A 329 0.19 24.31 10.48
N LEU A 330 -0.77 25.23 10.32
CA LEU A 330 -2.09 25.11 10.96
C LEU A 330 -2.91 23.95 10.40
N LEU A 331 -2.89 23.75 9.07
CA LEU A 331 -3.54 22.62 8.40
C LEU A 331 -2.90 21.27 8.78
N HIS A 332 -1.58 21.23 8.96
CA HIS A 332 -0.86 20.05 9.43
C HIS A 332 -1.21 19.68 10.88
N LEU A 333 -1.34 20.68 11.76
CA LEU A 333 -1.78 20.49 13.15
C LEU A 333 -3.22 19.96 13.22
N LEU A 334 -4.13 20.46 12.38
CA LEU A 334 -5.51 19.99 12.33
C LEU A 334 -5.62 18.55 11.83
N HIS A 335 -4.79 18.15 10.85
CA HIS A 335 -4.76 16.77 10.35
C HIS A 335 -4.12 15.79 11.36
N THR A 336 -3.06 16.20 12.06
CA THR A 336 -2.43 15.38 13.11
C THR A 336 -3.29 15.27 14.37
N ALA A 337 -4.12 16.28 14.67
CA ALA A 337 -5.13 16.21 15.73
C ALA A 337 -6.29 15.26 15.37
N ARG A 338 -6.69 15.17 14.09
CA ARG A 338 -7.73 14.24 13.60
C ARG A 338 -7.29 12.77 13.66
N ASP A 339 -6.01 12.49 13.47
CA ASP A 339 -5.45 11.13 13.68
C ASP A 339 -5.38 10.74 15.17
N ARG A 340 -5.43 11.70 16.11
CA ARG A 340 -5.54 11.41 17.56
C ARG A 340 -6.98 11.12 17.96
N SER A 341 -7.95 11.92 17.49
CA SER A 341 -9.37 11.74 17.86
C SER A 341 -10.01 10.44 17.35
N GLY A 342 -9.43 9.78 16.34
CA GLY A 342 -9.87 8.46 15.88
C GLY A 342 -9.38 7.27 16.74
N VAL A 343 -8.40 7.49 17.62
CA VAL A 343 -7.83 6.45 18.51
C VAL A 343 -8.49 6.49 19.91
N ASP A 344 -9.13 7.60 20.24
CA ASP A 344 -9.71 7.83 21.56
C ASP A 344 -11.08 7.15 21.74
N ASP A 345 -11.79 6.80 20.67
CA ASP A 345 -13.11 6.13 20.75
C ASP A 345 -13.00 4.62 21.02
N GLU A 346 -11.98 3.94 20.50
CA GLU A 346 -11.80 2.50 20.75
C GLU A 346 -11.31 2.22 22.19
N SER A 347 -10.58 3.18 22.79
CA SER A 347 -10.12 3.10 24.19
C SER A 347 -11.22 3.48 25.19
N ARG A 348 -12.22 4.27 24.80
CA ARG A 348 -13.37 4.61 25.64
C ARG A 348 -14.38 3.46 25.77
N SER A 349 -14.49 2.60 24.76
CA SER A 349 -15.35 1.41 24.79
C SER A 349 -14.87 0.31 25.76
N ARG A 350 -13.54 0.16 25.96
CA ARG A 350 -12.97 -0.83 26.88
C ARG A 350 -12.97 -0.38 28.34
N VAL A 351 -13.02 0.92 28.61
CA VAL A 351 -13.12 1.45 29.98
C VAL A 351 -14.56 1.40 30.50
N PHE A 352 -15.57 1.57 29.63
CA PHE A 352 -16.98 1.49 30.03
C PHE A 352 -17.49 0.06 30.27
N SER A 353 -16.89 -0.97 29.65
CA SER A 353 -17.27 -2.36 29.91
C SER A 353 -16.65 -2.96 31.18
N ALA A 354 -15.63 -2.32 31.75
CA ALA A 354 -14.99 -2.75 33.01
C ALA A 354 -15.63 -2.11 34.26
N HIS A 355 -16.56 -1.16 34.09
CA HIS A 355 -17.19 -0.44 35.21
C HIS A 355 -18.67 -0.78 35.45
N SER A 356 -19.26 -1.70 34.69
CA SER A 356 -20.65 -2.16 34.89
C SER A 356 -20.79 -3.49 35.65
N ASN A 357 -19.70 -4.16 36.01
CA ASN A 357 -19.75 -5.49 36.65
C ASN A 357 -19.33 -5.54 38.14
N ARG A 358 -19.38 -4.40 38.84
CA ARG A 358 -19.22 -4.36 40.31
C ARG A 358 -20.31 -3.53 40.98
N ARG A 359 -21.56 -3.96 40.83
CA ARG A 359 -22.59 -3.72 41.83
C ARG A 359 -23.49 -4.95 41.83
N HIS A 360 -23.36 -5.81 42.83
CA HIS A 360 -24.44 -6.58 43.47
C HIS A 360 -23.79 -7.43 44.57
N GLY A 361 -24.22 -7.24 45.81
CA GLY A 361 -23.85 -8.08 46.96
C GLY A 361 -23.33 -7.30 48.18
N TYR A 362 -24.20 -6.58 48.88
CA TYR A 362 -23.98 -6.24 50.30
C TYR A 362 -25.28 -6.39 51.09
N ARG A 363 -25.27 -7.38 51.99
CA ARG A 363 -26.05 -7.61 53.22
C ARG A 363 -25.53 -8.97 53.73
N ASP A 364 -25.06 -9.15 54.97
CA ASP A 364 -25.55 -8.64 56.25
C ASP A 364 -24.46 -8.58 57.35
N ASN A 365 -24.78 -7.74 58.34
CA ASN A 365 -24.62 -7.87 59.79
C ASN A 365 -23.26 -7.83 60.55
N VAL A 366 -23.17 -6.74 61.35
CA VAL A 366 -23.06 -6.66 62.83
C VAL A 366 -21.83 -7.29 63.52
N GLY A 367 -21.12 -6.44 64.27
CA GLY A 367 -20.41 -6.86 65.49
C GLY A 367 -18.97 -6.36 65.59
N ALA A 368 -18.76 -5.25 66.30
CA ALA A 368 -17.47 -4.83 66.87
C ALA A 368 -16.99 -5.83 67.97
N PRO A 369 -15.87 -5.63 68.71
CA PRO A 369 -14.86 -4.56 68.66
C PRO A 369 -13.39 -5.07 68.90
N VAL A 370 -12.46 -4.14 69.20
CA VAL A 370 -11.23 -4.32 70.04
C VAL A 370 -9.99 -4.89 69.31
N GLN A 371 -8.75 -4.39 69.39
CA GLN A 371 -8.07 -3.24 70.02
C GLN A 371 -6.59 -3.19 69.56
N TRP A 372 -5.99 -2.00 69.70
CA TRP A 372 -4.58 -1.64 69.99
C TRP A 372 -3.39 -2.15 69.15
N GLY A 373 -2.55 -1.19 68.76
CA GLY A 373 -1.10 -1.31 68.98
C GLY A 373 -0.20 -0.63 67.95
N ALA A 374 0.27 0.57 68.30
CA ALA A 374 1.60 1.18 68.06
C ALA A 374 2.42 0.78 66.80
N GLY A 375 3.08 1.67 66.07
CA GLY A 375 3.47 3.06 66.30
C GLY A 375 4.73 3.39 65.51
N TRP A 376 5.10 4.67 65.54
CA TRP A 376 6.43 5.24 65.28
C TRP A 376 6.82 5.58 63.83
N SER A 377 6.38 6.79 63.46
CA SER A 377 7.15 7.92 62.92
C SER A 377 8.68 7.79 62.73
N ARG A 378 9.16 8.31 61.59
CA ARG A 378 10.09 9.47 61.49
C ARG A 378 10.35 9.86 60.02
N GLN A 379 10.14 11.13 59.70
CA GLN A 379 10.77 11.90 58.61
C GLN A 379 11.93 12.73 59.22
N PRO A 380 12.60 13.66 58.50
CA PRO A 380 13.29 13.59 57.20
C PRO A 380 14.71 14.20 57.29
N THR A 381 15.55 14.11 56.26
CA THR A 381 16.62 15.13 56.01
C THR A 381 17.03 15.20 54.54
N LEU A 382 17.25 16.45 54.10
CA LEU A 382 17.88 16.91 52.86
C LEU A 382 19.41 16.85 52.96
N VAL A 383 20.12 16.81 51.81
CA VAL A 383 21.21 17.72 51.38
C VAL A 383 21.82 17.22 50.06
N GLY A 384 22.25 18.16 49.22
CA GLY A 384 22.65 17.99 47.81
C GLY A 384 24.08 17.52 47.55
N GLY A 385 24.51 17.67 46.29
CA GLY A 385 25.87 17.40 45.81
C GLY A 385 25.86 16.76 44.42
N GLY A 386 26.36 17.48 43.41
CA GLY A 386 26.54 16.94 42.06
C GLY A 386 27.77 16.04 41.94
N ASP A 387 27.84 15.29 40.83
CA ASP A 387 29.07 15.01 40.10
C ASP A 387 28.79 14.27 38.79
N SER A 388 29.58 14.64 37.78
CA SER A 388 29.62 14.11 36.42
C SER A 388 30.67 13.01 36.29
N ALA A 389 30.29 11.80 35.84
CA ALA A 389 31.17 10.81 35.20
C ALA A 389 30.32 9.69 34.50
N PRO A 390 30.88 8.85 33.62
CA PRO A 390 30.39 8.63 32.25
C PRO A 390 29.54 7.36 32.06
N MET A 391 28.72 7.32 31.00
CA MET A 391 27.99 6.11 30.61
C MET A 391 28.91 5.08 29.92
N PRO A 392 28.78 3.77 30.20
CA PRO A 392 29.62 2.74 29.62
C PRO A 392 29.30 2.43 28.16
N ALA A 393 30.34 2.07 27.42
CA ALA A 393 30.31 1.65 26.02
C ALA A 393 29.68 0.26 25.83
N GLU A 394 28.36 0.18 25.74
CA GLU A 394 27.65 -1.03 25.29
C GLU A 394 26.41 -0.68 24.45
N TRP A 395 26.59 0.02 23.31
CA TRP A 395 25.50 0.30 22.36
C TRP A 395 25.90 0.14 20.88
N LEU A 396 26.61 -0.95 20.57
CA LEU A 396 26.93 -1.32 19.18
C LEU A 396 26.34 -2.64 18.69
N ASN A 397 25.60 -3.39 19.52
CA ASN A 397 25.13 -4.75 19.15
C ASN A 397 23.61 -4.96 19.05
N MET A 398 22.75 -3.93 19.15
CA MET A 398 21.29 -4.11 19.02
C MET A 398 20.71 -3.85 17.61
N VAL A 399 21.53 -3.75 16.56
CA VAL A 399 21.07 -3.58 15.15
C VAL A 399 21.32 -4.84 14.29
N SER A 400 21.79 -5.96 14.85
CA SER A 400 21.99 -7.21 14.08
C SER A 400 20.93 -8.31 14.27
N MET A 401 19.95 -8.14 15.16
CA MET A 401 18.90 -9.14 15.41
C MET A 401 17.53 -8.73 14.86
N SER A 402 17.41 -8.64 13.54
CA SER A 402 16.11 -8.73 12.83
C SER A 402 16.31 -9.28 11.41
N SER A 403 17.16 -10.30 11.30
CA SER A 403 17.38 -11.08 10.07
C SER A 403 17.04 -12.55 10.30
N ARG A 404 15.85 -12.84 10.84
CA ARG A 404 15.23 -14.17 10.89
C ARG A 404 13.77 -14.04 11.37
N ALA A 405 12.85 -13.93 10.41
CA ALA A 405 11.49 -14.49 10.41
C ALA A 405 10.84 -14.13 9.07
#